data_AF-A0A9D8TEH5-F1
#
_entry.id   AF-A0A9D8TEH5-F1
#
_cell.length_a   1.000
_cell.length_b   1.000
_cell.length_c   1.000
_cell.angle_alpha   90.00
_cell.angle_beta   90.00
_cell.angle_gamma   90.00
#
_symmetry.space_group_name_H-M   'P 1'
#
loop_
_entity.id
_entity.type
_entity.pdbx_description
1 polymer ?
#
loop_
_entity_poly.entity_id
_entity_poly.type
_entity_poly.pdbx_seq_one_letter_code
_entity_poly.pdbx_strand_id
1 'polypeptide(L)'
;MSPELFIQALQHPENLSSDDMAPLEDVVRAYPCFAAAKELYLKLLHQSKDLSYEACLFKTSLASPHRQQLFAYIHGLETKPEKEFTTETDSSLQAFDLIDSFLGDNAVDAELETPDQA
;
A
#
# COMPACT_ATOMS: atom_id res chain seq x y z
N MET A 1 -27.91 -3.20 -3.07
CA MET A 1 -27.15 -3.13 -4.34
C MET A 1 -27.03 -4.52 -4.94
N SER A 2 -27.15 -4.71 -6.26
CA SER A 2 -26.89 -6.02 -6.89
C SER A 2 -25.38 -6.25 -7.12
N PRO A 3 -24.91 -7.50 -7.20
CA PRO A 3 -23.49 -7.80 -7.43
C PRO A 3 -22.96 -7.23 -8.75
N GLU A 4 -23.74 -7.28 -9.83
CA GLU A 4 -23.34 -6.80 -11.16
C GLU A 4 -23.10 -5.29 -11.14
N LEU A 5 -24.00 -4.55 -10.49
CA LEU A 5 -23.90 -3.10 -10.36
C LEU A 5 -22.71 -2.70 -9.48
N PHE A 6 -22.41 -3.49 -8.44
CA PHE A 6 -21.23 -3.28 -7.62
C PHE A 6 -19.92 -3.50 -8.40
N ILE A 7 -19.85 -4.55 -9.20
CA ILE A 7 -18.68 -4.82 -10.06
C ILE A 7 -18.50 -3.68 -11.07
N GLN A 8 -19.59 -3.21 -11.68
CA GLN A 8 -19.54 -2.07 -12.62
C GLN A 8 -19.03 -0.80 -11.93
N ALA A 9 -19.48 -0.51 -10.70
CA ALA A 9 -19.02 0.63 -9.92
C ALA A 9 -17.54 0.52 -9.53
N LEU A 10 -17.02 -0.69 -9.29
CA LEU A 10 -15.59 -0.89 -9.05
C LEU A 10 -14.74 -0.62 -10.31
N GLN A 11 -15.26 -0.97 -11.49
CA GLN A 11 -14.58 -0.72 -12.76
C GLN A 11 -14.61 0.76 -13.17
N HIS A 12 -15.73 1.42 -12.89
CA HIS A 12 -16.00 2.80 -13.26
C HIS A 12 -16.51 3.62 -12.07
N PRO A 13 -15.66 3.87 -11.06
CA PRO A 13 -16.03 4.59 -9.85
C PRO A 13 -16.47 6.04 -10.12
N GLU A 14 -16.09 6.63 -11.25
CA GLU A 14 -16.50 7.96 -11.71
C GLU A 14 -18.00 8.09 -12.01
N ASN A 15 -18.67 6.97 -12.32
CA ASN A 15 -20.09 6.95 -12.67
C ASN A 15 -21.02 6.87 -11.46
N LEU A 16 -20.46 6.80 -10.25
CA LEU A 16 -21.22 6.76 -9.01
C LEU A 16 -22.04 8.04 -8.83
N SER A 17 -23.31 7.85 -8.47
CA SER A 17 -24.27 8.92 -8.28
C SER A 17 -24.79 8.95 -6.84
N SER A 18 -25.52 10.01 -6.48
CA SER A 18 -26.19 10.09 -5.18
C SER A 18 -27.22 8.98 -4.97
N ASP A 19 -27.76 8.40 -6.05
CA ASP A 19 -28.73 7.29 -5.97
C ASP A 19 -28.07 5.99 -5.47
N ASP A 20 -26.76 5.86 -5.66
CA ASP A 20 -25.98 4.69 -5.21
C ASP A 20 -25.56 4.79 -3.74
N MET A 21 -25.79 5.94 -3.08
CA MET A 21 -25.34 6.19 -1.71
C MET A 21 -25.99 5.27 -0.69
N ALA A 22 -27.33 5.25 -0.64
CA ALA A 22 -28.07 4.40 0.28
C ALA A 22 -27.78 2.90 0.08
N PRO A 23 -27.87 2.32 -1.15
CA PRO A 23 -27.63 0.90 -1.33
C PRO A 23 -26.18 0.49 -1.05
N LEU A 24 -25.20 1.38 -1.23
CA LEU A 24 -23.80 1.11 -0.92
C LEU A 24 -23.51 1.24 0.58
N GLU A 25 -24.13 2.20 1.26
CA GLU A 25 -24.07 2.33 2.73
C GLU A 25 -24.60 1.06 3.40
N ASP A 26 -25.71 0.49 2.91
CA ASP A 26 -26.27 -0.76 3.42
C ASP A 26 -25.27 -1.92 3.30
N VAL A 27 -24.53 -2.01 2.19
CA VAL A 27 -23.49 -3.04 1.98
C VAL A 27 -22.34 -2.86 2.97
N VAL A 28 -21.86 -1.63 3.16
CA VAL A 28 -20.77 -1.34 4.12
C VAL A 28 -21.20 -1.66 5.55
N ARG A 29 -22.46 -1.38 5.89
CA ARG A 29 -23.04 -1.67 7.21
C ARG A 29 -23.21 -3.18 7.43
N ALA A 30 -23.67 -3.91 6.42
CA ALA A 30 -23.87 -5.36 6.48
C ALA A 30 -22.54 -6.13 6.51
N TYR A 31 -21.50 -5.61 5.86
CA TYR A 31 -20.19 -6.26 5.74
C TYR A 31 -19.05 -5.34 6.20
N PRO A 32 -18.86 -5.14 7.52
CA PRO A 32 -17.89 -4.19 8.06
C PRO A 32 -16.43 -4.51 7.75
N CYS A 33 -16.09 -5.69 7.23
CA CYS A 33 -14.72 -6.04 6.86
C CYS A 33 -14.50 -6.03 5.33
N PHE A 34 -15.51 -5.67 4.54
CA PHE A 34 -15.40 -5.67 3.09
C PHE A 34 -14.70 -4.39 2.60
N ALA A 35 -13.36 -4.47 2.48
CA ALA A 35 -12.51 -3.33 2.15
C ALA A 35 -12.95 -2.63 0.86
N ALA A 36 -13.16 -3.38 -0.24
CA ALA A 36 -13.55 -2.81 -1.53
C ALA A 36 -14.85 -1.98 -1.44
N ALA A 37 -15.86 -2.44 -0.69
CA ALA A 37 -17.08 -1.67 -0.49
C ALA A 37 -16.85 -0.38 0.30
N LYS A 38 -15.98 -0.40 1.32
CA LYS A 38 -15.62 0.80 2.07
C LYS A 38 -14.87 1.81 1.23
N GLU A 39 -13.94 1.35 0.41
CA GLU A 39 -13.14 2.21 -0.47
C GLU A 39 -14.03 2.84 -1.54
N LEU A 40 -14.93 2.06 -2.14
CA LEU A 40 -15.93 2.55 -3.09
C LEU A 40 -16.89 3.55 -2.44
N TYR A 41 -17.40 3.27 -1.24
CA TYR A 41 -18.27 4.20 -0.50
C TYR A 41 -17.54 5.49 -0.15
N LEU A 42 -16.27 5.39 0.25
CA LEU A 42 -15.44 6.55 0.55
C LEU A 42 -15.18 7.41 -0.69
N LYS A 43 -14.98 6.78 -1.86
CA LYS A 43 -14.88 7.47 -3.15
C LYS A 43 -16.17 8.23 -3.48
N LEU A 44 -17.32 7.61 -3.28
CA LEU A 44 -18.62 8.27 -3.47
C LEU A 44 -18.78 9.49 -2.54
N LEU A 45 -18.47 9.35 -1.25
CA LEU A 45 -18.51 10.46 -0.29
C LEU A 45 -17.58 11.61 -0.68
N HIS A 46 -16.40 11.30 -1.21
CA HIS A 46 -15.46 12.29 -1.71
C HIS A 46 -16.04 13.06 -2.92
N GLN A 47 -16.65 12.34 -3.87
CA GLN A 47 -17.27 12.92 -5.07
C GLN A 47 -18.48 13.80 -4.74
N SER A 48 -19.32 13.37 -3.79
CA SER A 48 -20.49 14.12 -3.33
C SER A 48 -20.16 15.24 -2.35
N LYS A 49 -18.90 15.35 -1.89
CA LYS A 49 -18.46 16.30 -0.84
C LYS A 49 -19.27 16.17 0.45
N ASP A 50 -19.58 14.93 0.83
CA ASP A 50 -20.37 14.63 2.01
C ASP A 50 -19.59 14.95 3.30
N LEU A 51 -20.28 15.45 4.33
CA LEU A 51 -19.71 15.78 5.63
C LEU A 51 -19.13 14.56 6.37
N SER A 52 -19.65 13.37 6.05
CA SER A 52 -19.23 12.09 6.63
C SER A 52 -17.90 11.59 6.07
N TYR A 53 -17.39 12.22 4.99
CA TYR A 53 -16.17 11.81 4.30
C TYR A 53 -14.99 11.64 5.26
N GLU A 54 -14.69 12.64 6.09
CA GLU A 54 -13.52 12.61 6.99
C GLU A 54 -13.59 11.47 8.01
N ALA A 55 -14.76 11.26 8.61
CA ALA A 55 -14.96 10.19 9.59
C ALA A 55 -14.83 8.80 8.95
N CYS A 56 -15.32 8.65 7.72
CA CYS A 56 -15.18 7.42 6.93
C CYS A 56 -13.74 7.22 6.44
N LEU A 57 -13.05 8.27 5.99
CA LEU A 57 -11.65 8.22 5.56
C LEU A 57 -10.77 7.69 6.69
N PHE A 58 -10.93 8.22 7.89
CA PHE A 58 -10.18 7.74 9.06
C PHE A 58 -10.39 6.24 9.28
N LYS A 59 -11.65 5.79 9.35
CA LYS A 59 -11.99 4.37 9.57
C LYS A 59 -11.48 3.45 8.46
N THR A 60 -11.59 3.87 7.21
CA THR A 60 -11.14 3.08 6.05
C THR A 60 -9.61 3.05 5.98
N SER A 61 -8.92 4.15 6.30
CA SER A 61 -7.45 4.21 6.31
C SER A 61 -6.79 3.34 7.39
N LEU A 62 -7.52 3.07 8.49
CA LEU A 62 -7.09 2.11 9.50
C LEU A 62 -7.21 0.67 9.01
N ALA A 63 -8.19 0.37 8.16
CA ALA A 63 -8.45 -0.96 7.63
C ALA A 63 -7.72 -1.26 6.31
N SER A 64 -7.20 -0.24 5.63
CA SER A 64 -6.52 -0.37 4.33
C SER A 64 -5.02 -0.55 4.52
N PRO A 65 -4.42 -1.69 4.09
CA PRO A 65 -3.00 -1.94 4.21
C PRO A 65 -2.15 -1.02 3.31
N HIS A 66 -2.67 -0.65 2.13
CA HIS A 66 -1.96 0.16 1.13
C HIS A 66 -2.53 1.57 1.03
N ARG A 67 -2.22 2.42 2.02
CA ARG A 67 -2.79 3.79 2.11
C ARG A 67 -2.47 4.67 0.90
N GLN A 68 -1.31 4.46 0.26
CA GLN A 68 -0.96 5.18 -0.96
C GLN A 68 -1.89 4.83 -2.13
N GLN A 69 -2.21 3.53 -2.27
CA GLN A 69 -3.15 3.05 -3.29
C GLN A 69 -4.57 3.56 -2.99
N LEU A 70 -5.00 3.53 -1.73
CA LEU A 70 -6.28 4.11 -1.31
C LEU A 70 -6.37 5.60 -1.67
N PHE A 71 -5.34 6.38 -1.33
CA PHE A 71 -5.30 7.81 -1.66
C PHE A 71 -5.39 8.03 -3.18
N ALA A 72 -4.58 7.32 -3.95
CA ALA A 72 -4.60 7.42 -5.39
C ALA A 72 -5.96 7.02 -5.99
N TYR A 73 -6.58 5.95 -5.48
CA TYR A 73 -7.93 5.55 -5.87
C TYR A 73 -8.96 6.65 -5.62
N ILE A 74 -8.97 7.25 -4.43
CA ILE A 74 -9.90 8.34 -4.07
C ILE A 74 -9.71 9.55 -4.98
N HIS A 75 -8.47 9.91 -5.30
CA HIS A 75 -8.17 11.08 -6.13
C HIS A 75 -8.08 10.80 -7.64
N GLY A 76 -8.22 9.55 -8.07
CA GLY A 76 -8.11 9.17 -9.49
C GLY A 76 -6.70 9.32 -10.05
N LEU A 77 -5.68 9.11 -9.21
CA LEU A 77 -4.28 9.17 -9.60
C LEU A 77 -3.82 7.79 -10.10
N GLU A 78 -2.91 7.79 -11.07
CA GLU A 78 -2.26 6.54 -11.49
C GLU A 78 -1.36 6.01 -10.37
N THR A 79 -1.65 4.81 -9.89
CA THR A 79 -0.77 4.08 -8.99
C THR A 79 0.27 3.33 -9.80
N LYS A 80 1.56 3.55 -9.52
CA LYS A 80 2.55 2.54 -9.89
C LYS A 80 2.31 1.31 -9.00
N PRO A 81 2.36 0.08 -9.54
CA PRO A 81 2.34 -1.10 -8.70
C PRO A 81 3.48 -0.95 -7.69
N GLU A 82 3.16 -0.99 -6.40
CA GLU A 82 4.19 -1.15 -5.39
C GLU A 82 4.97 -2.40 -5.77
N LYS A 83 6.30 -2.31 -5.79
CA LYS A 83 7.12 -3.50 -5.94
C LYS A 83 6.71 -4.43 -4.81
N GLU A 84 6.05 -5.52 -5.15
CA GLU A 84 5.89 -6.63 -4.21
C GLU A 84 7.27 -6.88 -3.63
N PHE A 85 7.37 -6.94 -2.31
CA PHE A 85 8.58 -7.40 -1.66
C PHE A 85 8.67 -8.90 -1.98
N THR A 86 9.08 -9.24 -3.20
CA THR A 86 9.42 -10.59 -3.55
C THR A 86 10.63 -10.92 -2.68
N THR A 87 10.45 -11.83 -1.75
CA THR A 87 11.56 -12.57 -1.11
C THR A 87 12.18 -13.54 -2.13
N GLU A 88 12.35 -13.08 -3.37
CA GLU A 88 12.94 -13.80 -4.49
C GLU A 88 14.10 -12.96 -5.02
N THR A 89 15.03 -12.70 -4.13
CA THR A 89 16.44 -12.74 -4.49
C THR A 89 17.08 -13.49 -3.35
N ASP A 90 17.98 -14.40 -3.70
CA ASP A 90 18.94 -15.10 -2.85
C ASP A 90 19.65 -14.09 -1.91
N SER A 91 18.93 -13.66 -0.86
CA SER A 91 19.30 -12.50 -0.03
C SER A 91 20.43 -12.85 0.92
N SER A 92 20.67 -14.15 1.12
CA SER A 92 21.87 -14.64 1.78
C SER A 92 23.11 -14.23 1.00
N LEU A 93 23.17 -14.50 -0.32
CA LEU A 93 24.38 -14.24 -1.12
C LEU A 93 24.73 -12.75 -1.20
N GLN A 94 23.75 -11.87 -1.42
CA GLN A 94 24.02 -10.43 -1.46
C GLN A 94 24.38 -9.82 -0.09
N ALA A 95 23.89 -10.39 1.01
CA ALA A 95 24.28 -9.96 2.34
C ALA A 95 25.76 -10.29 2.63
N PHE A 96 26.26 -11.44 2.15
CA PHE A 96 27.67 -11.81 2.30
C PHE A 96 28.59 -10.97 1.41
N ASP A 97 28.17 -10.63 0.19
CA ASP A 97 28.95 -9.77 -0.71
C ASP A 97 29.20 -8.36 -0.12
N LEU A 98 28.22 -7.82 0.62
CA LEU A 98 28.35 -6.53 1.33
C LEU A 98 29.29 -6.62 2.54
N ILE A 99 29.36 -7.78 3.20
CA ILE A 99 30.27 -8.01 4.33
C ILE A 99 31.72 -8.11 3.81
N ASP A 100 31.94 -8.83 2.71
CA ASP A 100 33.27 -8.98 2.12
C ASP A 100 33.81 -7.65 1.55
N SER A 101 32.95 -6.82 0.95
CA SER A 101 33.38 -5.47 0.51
C SER A 101 33.75 -4.58 1.70
N PHE A 102 33.03 -4.70 2.82
CA PHE A 102 33.28 -3.93 4.03
C PHE A 102 34.56 -4.37 4.76
N LEU A 103 34.86 -5.68 4.77
CA LEU A 103 36.08 -6.23 5.35
C LEU A 103 37.31 -5.99 4.46
N GLY A 104 37.14 -5.98 3.14
CA GLY A 104 38.21 -5.71 2.18
C GLY A 104 38.80 -4.30 2.30
N ASP A 105 37.98 -3.30 2.61
CA ASP A 105 38.42 -1.91 2.80
C ASP A 105 39.18 -1.67 4.12
N ASN A 106 39.12 -2.60 5.08
CA ASN A 106 39.82 -2.50 6.38
C ASN A 106 41.08 -3.39 6.47
N ALA A 107 41.46 -4.08 5.39
CA ALA A 107 42.59 -5.01 5.38
C ALA A 107 43.92 -4.38 4.89
N VAL A 108 44.02 -3.06 4.87
CA VAL A 108 45.28 -2.34 4.74
C VAL A 108 45.70 -1.83 6.12
N ASP A 109 46.91 -2.21 6.53
CA ASP A 109 47.63 -1.77 7.74
C ASP A 109 47.60 -2.72 8.97
N ALA A 110 47.81 -4.01 8.75
CA ALA A 110 48.38 -4.90 9.77
C ALA A 110 49.67 -5.59 9.25
N GLU A 111 50.58 -4.81 8.64
CA GLU A 111 51.99 -5.24 8.53
C GLU A 111 52.61 -5.17 9.94
N LEU A 112 52.57 -6.29 10.65
CA LEU A 112 53.39 -6.53 11.83
C LEU A 112 54.85 -6.57 11.39
N GLU A 113 55.55 -5.44 11.49
CA GLU A 113 57.01 -5.44 11.53
C GLU A 113 57.47 -6.36 12.68
N THR A 114 58.12 -7.46 12.33
CA THR A 114 58.91 -8.25 13.27
C THR A 114 60.26 -7.55 13.44
N PRO A 115 60.63 -7.06 14.64
CA PRO A 115 62.00 -6.66 14.87
C PRO A 115 62.84 -7.92 15.09
N ASP A 116 63.85 -8.01 14.24
CA ASP A 116 64.95 -8.96 14.19
C ASP A 116 65.78 -9.00 15.48
N GLN A 117 66.50 -10.11 15.64
CA GLN A 117 67.33 -10.49 16.77
C GLN A 117 68.50 -9.53 17.04
N ALA A 118 68.85 -9.32 18.32
CA ALA A 118 70.23 -9.19 18.80
C ALA A 118 70.33 -9.51 20.29
#